data_AF-B4P137-F1
#
_entry.id   AF-B4P137-F1
#
_cell.length_a   1.000
_cell.length_b   1.000
_cell.length_c   1.000
_cell.angle_alpha   90.00
_cell.angle_beta   90.00
_cell.angle_gamma   90.00
#
_symmetry.space_group_name_H-M   'P 1'
#
loop_
_entity.id
_entity.type
_entity.pdbx_description
1 polymer ?
#
loop_
_entity_poly.entity_id
_entity_poly.type
_entity_poly.pdbx_seq_one_letter_code
_entity_poly.pdbx_strand_id
1 'polypeptide(L)'
;MVSKTINSLRREFRPLVLKCMPYFVMSYYFMEVLYSAVNTPLVGRERAIVMDVNEVFGHFYTSFDVLLTIGAIILILGTRKEASGVTLLLIGRVVHRLFFSIWTMFFYFLFNDSLDVGSLLLLMAAKINLREQRDWFQSKYHLLLLGGRVGLCSLFIIWMDEGVETVFSIVSFGLLVFISLGFHCKLFAFLAVVALLYHDVFSNHWSMLWGWNDTLLSIQYFSLLFCKIGGFLMLSQLGGGWWSVDGYRNRNGGKWQKKGNYRIIKTQTSA
;
A
#
# COMPACT_ATOMS: atom_id res chain seq x y z
N MET A 1 -31.25 -14.74 -7.08
CA MET A 1 -31.24 -13.29 -7.38
C MET A 1 -30.11 -12.55 -6.67
N VAL A 2 -29.94 -12.72 -5.35
CA VAL A 2 -28.91 -12.03 -4.54
C VAL A 2 -27.47 -12.15 -5.07
N SER A 3 -27.05 -13.32 -5.57
CA SER A 3 -25.68 -13.47 -6.11
C SER A 3 -25.44 -12.71 -7.42
N LYS A 4 -26.47 -12.48 -8.24
CA LYS A 4 -26.35 -11.66 -9.46
C LYS A 4 -26.21 -10.18 -9.10
N THR A 5 -26.97 -9.70 -8.11
CA THR A 5 -26.90 -8.31 -7.63
C THR A 5 -25.54 -8.01 -6.99
N ILE A 6 -25.03 -8.91 -6.13
CA ILE A 6 -23.69 -8.77 -5.52
C ILE A 6 -22.59 -8.77 -6.58
N ASN A 7 -22.69 -9.63 -7.59
CA ASN A 7 -21.71 -9.68 -8.67
C ASN A 7 -21.76 -8.45 -9.59
N SER A 8 -22.94 -7.86 -9.78
CA SER A 8 -23.10 -6.59 -10.52
C SER A 8 -22.51 -5.43 -9.74
N LEU A 9 -22.83 -5.31 -8.45
CA LEU A 9 -22.30 -4.27 -7.57
C LEU A 9 -20.77 -4.35 -7.50
N ARG A 10 -20.21 -5.56 -7.38
CA ARG A 10 -18.75 -5.78 -7.38
C ARG A 10 -18.08 -5.34 -8.70
N ARG A 11 -18.77 -5.48 -9.83
CA ARG A 11 -18.25 -5.06 -11.15
C ARG A 11 -18.22 -3.54 -11.31
N GLU A 12 -19.16 -2.83 -10.70
CA GLU A 12 -19.21 -1.36 -10.71
C GLU A 12 -18.29 -0.72 -9.65
N PHE A 13 -18.19 -1.34 -8.47
CA PHE A 13 -17.38 -0.80 -7.37
C PHE A 13 -15.88 -0.93 -7.63
N ARG A 14 -15.44 -2.01 -8.29
CA ARG A 14 -14.02 -2.28 -8.57
C ARG A 14 -13.33 -1.17 -9.38
N PRO A 15 -13.85 -0.71 -10.54
CA PRO A 15 -13.22 0.38 -11.28
C PRO A 15 -13.25 1.70 -10.53
N LEU A 16 -14.30 1.97 -9.74
CA LEU A 16 -14.42 3.19 -8.94
C LEU A 16 -13.38 3.23 -7.82
N VAL A 17 -13.25 2.13 -7.07
CA VAL A 17 -12.20 1.97 -6.04
C VAL A 17 -10.83 2.19 -6.69
N LEU A 18 -10.49 1.46 -7.74
CA LEU A 18 -9.17 1.57 -8.40
C LEU A 18 -8.88 2.96 -8.99
N LYS A 19 -9.92 3.76 -9.29
CA LYS A 19 -9.78 5.15 -9.73
C LYS A 19 -9.53 6.12 -8.57
N CYS A 20 -10.10 5.86 -7.39
CA CYS A 20 -9.97 6.69 -6.19
C CYS A 20 -8.71 6.37 -5.36
N MET A 21 -8.26 5.11 -5.31
CA MET A 21 -7.10 4.69 -4.50
C MET A 21 -5.80 5.49 -4.74
N PRO A 22 -5.44 5.90 -5.98
CA PRO A 22 -4.28 6.74 -6.20
C PRO A 22 -4.31 8.05 -5.41
N TYR A 23 -5.49 8.68 -5.27
CA TYR A 23 -5.65 9.91 -4.51
C TYR A 23 -5.48 9.68 -3.01
N PHE A 24 -5.96 8.54 -2.49
CA PHE A 24 -5.79 8.18 -1.09
C PHE A 24 -4.32 7.96 -0.74
N VAL A 25 -3.57 7.22 -1.58
CA VAL A 25 -2.12 7.04 -1.40
C VAL A 25 -1.38 8.37 -1.55
N MET A 26 -1.71 9.17 -2.56
CA MET A 26 -1.04 10.47 -2.81
C MET A 26 -1.37 11.53 -1.76
N SER A 27 -2.49 11.41 -1.04
CA SER A 27 -2.86 12.38 0.00
C SER A 27 -1.81 12.48 1.10
N TYR A 28 -1.18 11.35 1.47
CA TYR A 28 -0.09 11.32 2.44
C TYR A 28 1.14 12.09 1.94
N TYR A 29 1.59 11.81 0.72
CA TYR A 29 2.72 12.53 0.12
C TYR A 29 2.44 14.04 -0.07
N PHE A 30 1.20 14.41 -0.40
CA PHE A 30 0.81 15.81 -0.48
C PHE A 30 0.92 16.50 0.88
N MET A 31 0.48 15.83 1.95
CA MET A 31 0.61 16.36 3.31
C MET A 31 2.06 16.41 3.79
N GLU A 32 2.91 15.44 3.45
CA GLU A 32 4.34 15.50 3.76
C GLU A 32 5.03 16.70 3.09
N VAL A 33 4.69 16.95 1.82
CA VAL A 33 5.17 18.14 1.08
C VAL A 33 4.68 19.41 1.75
N LEU A 34 3.40 19.49 2.09
CA LEU A 34 2.81 20.67 2.72
C LEU A 34 3.42 20.94 4.10
N TYR A 35 3.58 19.91 4.92
CA TYR A 35 4.25 19.99 6.22
C TYR A 35 5.70 20.48 6.06
N SER A 36 6.45 19.89 5.13
CA SER A 36 7.85 20.24 4.88
C SER A 36 8.02 21.64 4.28
N ALA A 37 7.05 22.12 3.50
CA ALA A 37 7.03 23.47 2.94
C ALA A 37 6.69 24.53 3.99
N VAL A 38 5.76 24.24 4.91
CA VAL A 38 5.40 25.16 5.99
C VAL A 38 6.48 25.20 7.07
N ASN A 39 7.05 24.05 7.41
CA ASN A 39 8.02 23.88 8.50
C ASN A 39 9.45 23.66 7.99
N THR A 40 9.80 24.20 6.81
CA THR A 40 11.15 24.09 6.22
C THR A 40 12.31 24.42 7.17
N PRO A 41 12.25 25.48 8.02
CA PRO A 41 13.35 25.76 8.94
C PRO A 41 13.53 24.67 10.00
N LEU A 42 12.44 24.06 10.46
CA LEU A 42 12.45 23.02 11.48
C LEU A 42 12.92 21.69 10.88
N VAL A 43 12.29 21.25 9.78
CA VAL A 43 12.61 19.99 9.10
C VAL A 43 14.03 19.98 8.54
N GLY A 44 14.49 21.09 7.97
CA GLY A 44 15.85 21.20 7.45
C GLY A 44 16.91 21.12 8.55
N ARG A 45 16.63 21.71 9.72
CA ARG A 45 17.52 21.63 10.88
C ARG A 45 17.55 20.24 11.49
N GLU A 46 16.38 19.59 11.65
CA GLU A 46 16.30 18.20 12.10
C GLU A 46 17.10 17.27 11.17
N ARG A 47 16.93 17.41 9.86
CA ARG A 47 17.67 16.60 8.87
C ARG A 47 19.17 16.86 8.92
N ALA A 48 19.59 18.11 9.12
CA ALA A 48 21.00 18.45 9.28
C ALA A 48 21.63 17.82 10.54
N ILE A 49 20.90 17.86 11.66
CA ILE A 49 21.30 17.24 12.92
C ILE A 49 21.46 15.73 12.75
N VAL A 50 20.48 15.07 12.12
CA VAL A 50 20.52 13.60 11.93
C VAL A 50 21.64 13.18 10.98
N MET A 51 21.94 13.99 9.95
CA MET A 51 23.02 13.73 9.01
C MET A 51 24.40 14.14 9.54
N ASP A 52 24.47 14.79 10.71
CA ASP A 52 25.69 15.40 11.26
C ASP A 52 26.41 16.33 10.25
N VAL A 53 25.62 17.18 9.58
CA VAL A 53 26.07 18.12 8.54
C VAL A 53 25.61 19.54 8.83
N ASN A 54 26.16 20.49 8.10
CA ASN A 54 25.78 21.89 8.20
C ASN A 54 24.27 22.09 7.88
N GLU A 55 23.60 22.97 8.63
CA GLU A 55 22.17 23.31 8.48
C GLU A 55 21.81 23.67 7.03
N VAL A 56 22.72 24.36 6.31
CA VAL A 56 22.54 24.70 4.89
C VAL A 56 22.32 23.46 4.01
N PHE A 57 23.06 22.38 4.27
CA PHE A 57 22.89 21.13 3.53
C PHE A 57 21.54 20.47 3.84
N GLY A 58 21.09 20.53 5.10
CA GLY A 58 19.77 20.04 5.49
C GLY A 58 18.61 20.78 4.80
N HIS A 59 18.69 22.11 4.69
CA HIS A 59 17.70 22.89 3.94
C HIS A 59 17.73 22.62 2.42
N PHE A 60 18.94 22.47 1.85
CA PHE A 60 19.08 22.12 0.44
C PHE A 60 18.47 20.76 0.13
N TYR A 61 18.76 19.75 0.96
CA TYR A 61 18.19 18.41 0.84
C TYR A 61 16.67 18.43 1.00
N THR A 62 16.14 19.19 1.95
CA THR A 62 14.69 19.33 2.16
C THR A 62 13.99 19.94 0.95
N SER A 63 14.60 20.97 0.36
CA SER A 63 14.06 21.60 -0.86
C SER A 63 14.07 20.63 -2.04
N PHE A 64 15.15 19.86 -2.21
CA PHE A 64 15.25 18.84 -3.26
C PHE A 64 14.21 17.73 -3.10
N ASP A 65 14.03 17.22 -1.88
CA ASP A 65 13.05 16.18 -1.55
C ASP A 65 11.61 16.62 -1.78
N VAL A 66 11.27 17.86 -1.39
CA VAL A 66 9.96 18.47 -1.68
C VAL A 66 9.71 18.57 -3.18
N LEU A 67 10.68 19.07 -3.95
CA LEU A 67 10.56 19.19 -5.41
C LEU A 67 10.43 17.83 -6.09
N LEU A 68 11.20 16.84 -5.65
CA LEU A 68 11.13 15.47 -6.16
C LEU A 68 9.75 14.88 -5.90
N THR A 69 9.23 15.04 -4.69
CA THR A 69 7.91 14.50 -4.30
C THR A 69 6.78 15.19 -5.06
N ILE A 70 6.82 16.51 -5.24
CA ILE A 70 5.88 17.25 -6.09
C ILE A 70 5.91 16.74 -7.53
N GLY A 71 7.12 16.59 -8.10
CA GLY A 71 7.31 16.08 -9.46
C GLY A 71 6.73 14.67 -9.62
N ALA A 72 6.91 13.81 -8.62
CA ALA A 72 6.32 12.48 -8.59
C ALA A 72 4.78 12.51 -8.52
N ILE A 73 4.20 13.34 -7.66
CA ILE A 73 2.73 13.48 -7.54
C ILE A 73 2.14 13.92 -8.88
N ILE A 74 2.75 14.91 -9.54
CA ILE A 74 2.32 15.38 -10.87
C ILE A 74 2.43 14.26 -11.90
N LEU A 75 3.51 13.49 -11.89
CA LEU A 75 3.67 12.36 -12.82
C LEU A 75 2.63 11.26 -12.59
N ILE A 76 2.22 11.00 -11.34
CA ILE A 76 1.27 9.95 -10.98
C ILE A 76 -0.19 10.39 -11.20
N LEU A 77 -0.56 11.60 -10.80
CA LEU A 77 -1.95 12.07 -10.90
C LEU A 77 -2.23 12.81 -12.21
N GLY A 78 -1.26 13.59 -12.70
CA GLY A 78 -1.44 14.49 -13.84
C GLY A 78 -1.02 13.90 -15.19
N THR A 79 -0.21 12.83 -15.23
CA THR A 79 0.31 12.30 -16.51
C THR A 79 0.02 10.82 -16.70
N ARG A 80 0.13 10.36 -17.96
CA ARG A 80 0.08 8.92 -18.28
C ARG A 80 1.40 8.19 -17.93
N LYS A 81 2.35 8.81 -17.22
CA LYS A 81 3.65 8.22 -16.84
C LYS A 81 3.71 7.83 -15.36
N GLU A 82 2.64 7.21 -14.86
CA GLU A 82 2.50 6.82 -13.45
C GLU A 82 3.65 5.92 -12.95
N ALA A 83 4.11 4.98 -13.79
CA ALA A 83 5.21 4.10 -13.45
C ALA A 83 6.51 4.88 -13.15
N SER A 84 6.81 5.94 -13.91
CA SER A 84 8.01 6.75 -13.67
C SER A 84 7.88 7.57 -12.39
N GLY A 85 6.69 8.08 -12.10
CA GLY A 85 6.43 8.81 -10.86
C GLY A 85 6.55 7.91 -9.62
N VAL A 86 5.99 6.69 -9.67
CA VAL A 86 6.13 5.73 -8.57
C VAL A 86 7.60 5.31 -8.39
N THR A 87 8.34 5.06 -9.47
CA THR A 87 9.77 4.75 -9.36
C THR A 87 10.58 5.92 -8.81
N LEU A 88 10.21 7.16 -9.16
CA LEU A 88 10.87 8.36 -8.63
C LEU A 88 10.68 8.45 -7.10
N LEU A 89 9.45 8.24 -6.60
CA LEU A 89 9.18 8.20 -5.15
C LEU A 89 9.96 7.08 -4.47
N LEU A 90 9.98 5.88 -5.05
CA LEU A 90 10.72 4.75 -4.48
C LEU A 90 12.22 5.03 -4.41
N ILE A 91 12.81 5.62 -5.45
CA ILE A 91 14.22 6.03 -5.44
C ILE A 91 14.44 7.11 -4.37
N GLY A 92 13.57 8.12 -4.30
CA GLY A 92 13.63 9.16 -3.27
C GLY A 92 13.62 8.56 -1.86
N ARG A 93 12.73 7.60 -1.59
CA ARG A 93 12.66 6.89 -0.31
C ARG A 93 13.87 6.01 -0.03
N VAL A 94 14.42 5.32 -1.03
CA VAL A 94 15.68 4.55 -0.88
C VAL A 94 16.85 5.48 -0.55
N VAL A 95 16.94 6.62 -1.23
CA VAL A 95 17.97 7.63 -0.96
C VAL A 95 17.81 8.19 0.44
N HIS A 96 16.60 8.60 0.82
CA HIS A 96 16.28 9.04 2.19
C HIS A 96 16.69 7.96 3.21
N ARG A 97 16.36 6.70 2.96
CA ARG A 97 16.78 5.59 3.82
C ARG A 97 18.30 5.44 3.91
N LEU A 98 19.05 5.53 2.81
CA LEU A 98 20.51 5.42 2.85
C LEU A 98 21.14 6.52 3.71
N PHE A 99 20.56 7.72 3.69
CA PHE A 99 21.07 8.85 4.49
C PHE A 99 20.63 8.80 5.95
N PHE A 100 19.39 8.40 6.26
CA PHE A 100 18.82 8.52 7.61
C PHE A 100 18.72 7.20 8.39
N SER A 101 18.72 6.05 7.72
CA SER A 101 18.56 4.73 8.37
C SER A 101 19.71 4.37 9.31
N ILE A 102 20.86 5.02 9.23
CA ILE A 102 22.00 4.73 10.11
C ILE A 102 21.77 5.28 11.53
N TRP A 103 20.87 6.26 11.72
CA TRP A 103 20.85 7.08 12.94
C TRP A 103 19.54 7.08 13.75
N THR A 104 18.38 6.76 13.17
CA THR A 104 17.08 6.82 13.91
C THR A 104 16.55 5.43 14.27
N MET A 105 15.95 5.28 15.46
CA MET A 105 15.31 4.05 15.99
C MET A 105 14.74 3.15 14.87
N PHE A 106 15.45 2.06 14.61
CA PHE A 106 15.50 1.38 13.31
C PHE A 106 14.23 0.61 12.93
N PHE A 107 13.30 0.39 13.85
CA PHE A 107 12.16 -0.53 13.64
C PHE A 107 10.88 0.17 13.19
N TYR A 108 10.35 1.12 13.96
CA TYR A 108 9.08 1.79 13.62
C TYR A 108 9.14 2.59 12.31
N PHE A 109 10.25 3.29 12.07
CA PHE A 109 10.45 4.03 10.83
C PHE A 109 10.53 3.09 9.62
N LEU A 110 11.25 1.97 9.75
CA LEU A 110 11.42 0.98 8.69
C LEU A 110 10.12 0.23 8.38
N PHE A 111 9.28 0.00 9.40
CA PHE A 111 7.96 -0.60 9.19
C PHE A 111 6.96 0.38 8.56
N ASN A 112 6.95 1.65 8.95
CA ASN A 112 6.11 2.66 8.27
C ASN A 112 6.54 2.87 6.81
N ASP A 113 7.85 2.96 6.54
CA ASP A 113 8.36 3.03 5.17
C ASP A 113 8.06 1.77 4.35
N SER A 114 8.13 0.60 4.98
CA SER A 114 7.75 -0.68 4.35
C SER A 114 6.28 -0.70 3.92
N LEU A 115 5.40 -0.13 4.75
CA LEU A 115 3.98 0.04 4.43
C LEU A 115 3.80 0.98 3.23
N ASP A 116 4.48 2.12 3.23
CA ASP A 116 4.41 3.11 2.15
C ASP A 116 4.93 2.55 0.82
N VAL A 117 6.07 1.87 0.85
CA VAL A 117 6.60 1.15 -0.32
C VAL A 117 5.59 0.08 -0.78
N GLY A 118 4.96 -0.63 0.17
CA GLY A 118 3.92 -1.62 -0.11
C GLY A 118 2.71 -1.03 -0.85
N SER A 119 2.22 0.13 -0.40
CA SER A 119 1.08 0.83 -1.01
C SER A 119 1.42 1.35 -2.41
N LEU A 120 2.62 1.88 -2.62
CA LEU A 120 3.13 2.31 -3.93
C LEU A 120 3.30 1.14 -4.92
N LEU A 121 3.81 -0.01 -4.47
CA LEU A 121 3.93 -1.21 -5.31
C LEU A 121 2.56 -1.73 -5.75
N LEU A 122 1.57 -1.70 -4.85
CA LEU A 122 0.19 -2.07 -5.17
C LEU A 122 -0.48 -1.07 -6.12
N LEU A 123 -0.17 0.22 -5.98
CA LEU A 123 -0.62 1.26 -6.91
C LEU A 123 -0.07 1.00 -8.31
N MET A 124 1.22 0.67 -8.42
CA MET A 124 1.84 0.31 -9.69
C MET A 124 1.19 -0.95 -10.30
N ALA A 125 0.93 -1.97 -9.47
CA ALA A 125 0.25 -3.19 -9.89
C ALA A 125 -1.19 -2.91 -10.38
N ALA A 126 -1.94 -2.05 -9.68
CA ALA A 126 -3.30 -1.65 -10.06
C ALA A 126 -3.33 -0.99 -11.44
N LYS A 127 -2.38 -0.10 -11.72
CA LYS A 127 -2.30 0.61 -12.99
C LYS A 127 -1.86 -0.30 -14.15
N ILE A 128 -0.93 -1.23 -13.90
CA ILE A 128 -0.57 -2.27 -14.89
C ILE A 128 -1.79 -3.12 -15.25
N ASN A 129 -2.59 -3.52 -14.26
CA ASN A 129 -3.79 -4.32 -14.48
C ASN A 129 -4.90 -3.56 -15.26
N LEU A 130 -4.99 -2.24 -15.10
CA LEU A 130 -5.94 -1.41 -15.86
C LEU A 130 -5.51 -1.15 -17.31
N ARG A 131 -4.23 -1.29 -17.64
CA ARG A 131 -3.70 -1.03 -19.00
C ARG A 131 -3.75 -2.22 -19.95
N GLU A 132 -4.41 -3.32 -19.58
CA GLU A 132 -4.56 -4.54 -20.41
C GLU A 132 -3.27 -4.94 -21.17
N GLN A 133 -2.12 -4.94 -20.48
CA GLN A 133 -0.85 -5.20 -21.15
C GLN A 133 -0.47 -6.69 -21.17
N ARG A 134 -0.07 -7.10 -22.39
CA ARG A 134 0.61 -8.34 -22.86
C ARG A 134 1.29 -9.21 -21.79
N ASP A 135 1.23 -10.53 -21.98
CA ASP A 135 1.71 -11.60 -21.09
C ASP A 135 3.10 -11.40 -20.44
N TRP A 136 4.03 -10.67 -21.08
CA TRP A 136 5.36 -10.38 -20.54
C TRP A 136 5.33 -9.60 -19.21
N PHE A 137 4.30 -8.79 -18.97
CA PHE A 137 4.15 -8.02 -17.73
C PHE A 137 3.48 -8.80 -16.59
N GLN A 138 2.96 -10.01 -16.84
CA GLN A 138 2.29 -10.82 -15.81
C GLN A 138 3.25 -11.23 -14.69
N SER A 139 4.49 -11.61 -15.02
CA SER A 139 5.49 -11.98 -14.00
C SER A 139 5.83 -10.80 -13.09
N LYS A 140 6.04 -9.63 -13.67
CA LYS A 140 6.33 -8.38 -12.93
C LYS A 140 5.15 -7.98 -12.05
N TYR A 141 3.92 -8.07 -12.56
CA TYR A 141 2.70 -7.82 -11.79
C TYR A 141 2.60 -8.73 -10.54
N HIS A 142 2.90 -10.03 -10.68
CA HIS A 142 2.86 -10.94 -9.54
C HIS A 142 3.96 -10.69 -8.50
N LEU A 143 5.14 -10.26 -8.92
CA LEU A 143 6.20 -9.82 -8.01
C LEU A 143 5.80 -8.54 -7.26
N LEU A 144 5.19 -7.57 -7.96
CA LEU A 144 4.68 -6.34 -7.33
C LEU A 144 3.60 -6.65 -6.29
N LEU A 145 2.69 -7.58 -6.57
CA LEU A 145 1.70 -8.02 -5.59
C LEU A 145 2.31 -8.73 -4.38
N LEU A 146 3.37 -9.52 -4.57
CA LEU A 146 4.07 -10.16 -3.48
C LEU A 146 4.77 -9.11 -2.60
N GLY A 147 5.56 -8.22 -3.21
CA GLY A 147 6.25 -7.14 -2.51
C GLY A 147 5.27 -6.21 -1.79
N GLY A 148 4.17 -5.84 -2.45
CA GLY A 148 3.09 -5.04 -1.87
C GLY A 148 2.48 -5.68 -0.62
N ARG A 149 2.18 -6.99 -0.66
CA ARG A 149 1.66 -7.72 0.50
C ARG A 149 2.65 -7.73 1.66
N VAL A 150 3.90 -8.06 1.40
CA VAL A 150 4.95 -8.10 2.42
C VAL A 150 5.16 -6.71 3.03
N GLY A 151 5.15 -5.66 2.20
CA GLY A 151 5.21 -4.27 2.65
C GLY A 151 4.05 -3.92 3.58
N LEU A 152 2.80 -4.20 3.19
CA LEU A 152 1.63 -3.95 4.04
C LEU A 152 1.60 -4.78 5.33
N CYS A 153 2.23 -5.95 5.36
CA CYS A 153 2.30 -6.78 6.56
C CYS A 153 3.06 -6.11 7.72
N SER A 154 3.90 -5.11 7.45
CA SER A 154 4.60 -4.33 8.48
C SER A 154 3.65 -3.67 9.48
N LEU A 155 2.45 -3.26 9.05
CA LEU A 155 1.41 -2.70 9.91
C LEU A 155 1.11 -3.61 11.11
N PHE A 156 0.95 -4.91 10.86
CA PHE A 156 0.58 -5.86 11.91
C PHE A 156 1.73 -6.08 12.88
N ILE A 157 2.97 -5.92 12.44
CA ILE A 157 4.14 -6.01 13.31
C ILE A 157 4.18 -4.80 14.24
N ILE A 158 3.93 -3.59 13.71
CA ILE A 158 3.78 -2.37 14.51
C ILE A 158 2.69 -2.54 15.56
N TRP A 159 1.50 -3.01 15.17
CA TRP A 159 0.38 -3.22 16.08
C TRP A 159 0.65 -4.26 17.18
N MET A 160 1.44 -5.29 16.89
CA MET A 160 1.85 -6.25 17.91
C MET A 160 2.85 -5.64 18.91
N ASP A 161 3.73 -4.75 18.45
CA ASP A 161 4.72 -4.06 19.29
C ASP A 161 4.10 -2.97 20.17
N GLU A 162 3.06 -2.29 19.68
CA GLU A 162 2.30 -1.29 20.45
C GLU A 162 1.60 -1.86 21.69
N GLY A 163 1.54 -3.19 21.86
CA GLY A 163 1.06 -3.84 23.08
C GLY A 163 -0.44 -3.62 23.35
N VAL A 164 -1.20 -3.25 22.32
CA VAL A 164 -2.64 -2.95 22.41
C VAL A 164 -3.40 -4.26 22.57
N GLU A 165 -3.87 -4.55 23.79
CA GLU A 165 -4.71 -5.69 24.21
C GLU A 165 -4.35 -7.08 23.63
N THR A 166 -4.23 -8.10 24.48
CA THR A 166 -3.90 -9.48 24.06
C THR A 166 -4.79 -10.03 22.94
N VAL A 167 -6.08 -9.66 22.93
CA VAL A 167 -7.04 -10.06 21.88
C VAL A 167 -6.69 -9.41 20.53
N PHE A 168 -6.34 -8.13 20.51
CA PHE A 168 -6.01 -7.42 19.28
C PHE A 168 -4.65 -7.84 18.72
N SER A 169 -3.67 -8.19 19.58
CA SER A 169 -2.43 -8.83 19.13
C SER A 169 -2.67 -10.17 18.43
N ILE A 170 -3.59 -11.00 18.95
CA ILE A 170 -3.97 -12.28 18.31
C ILE A 170 -4.62 -12.04 16.94
N VAL A 171 -5.52 -11.07 16.84
CA VAL A 171 -6.15 -10.69 15.57
C VAL A 171 -5.10 -10.20 14.57
N SER A 172 -4.18 -9.34 15.01
CA SER A 172 -3.08 -8.81 14.19
C SER A 172 -2.17 -9.92 13.68
N PHE A 173 -1.79 -10.86 14.54
CA PHE A 173 -1.02 -12.03 14.15
C PHE A 173 -1.76 -12.90 13.13
N GLY A 174 -3.07 -13.13 13.32
CA GLY A 174 -3.92 -13.83 12.36
C GLY A 174 -3.94 -13.15 10.99
N LEU A 175 -4.15 -11.83 10.95
CA LEU A 175 -4.13 -11.04 9.72
C LEU A 175 -2.77 -11.10 9.02
N LEU A 176 -1.68 -10.99 9.78
CA LEU A 176 -0.31 -11.11 9.29
C LEU A 176 -0.08 -12.44 8.56
N VAL A 177 -0.44 -13.56 9.19
CA VAL A 177 -0.25 -14.90 8.62
C VAL A 177 -1.12 -15.09 7.37
N PHE A 178 -2.40 -14.73 7.42
CA PHE A 178 -3.30 -14.95 6.28
C PHE A 178 -2.96 -14.06 5.07
N ILE A 179 -2.57 -12.80 5.29
CA ILE A 179 -2.22 -11.87 4.22
C ILE A 179 -0.85 -12.21 3.60
N SER A 180 0.16 -12.55 4.42
CA SER A 180 1.49 -12.95 3.94
C SER A 180 1.42 -14.20 3.06
N LEU A 181 0.71 -15.24 3.51
CA LEU A 181 0.45 -16.45 2.73
C LEU A 181 -0.51 -16.20 1.54
N GLY A 182 -1.31 -15.14 1.62
CA GLY A 182 -2.33 -14.79 0.64
C GLY A 182 -3.45 -15.84 0.56
N PHE A 183 -3.88 -16.33 1.72
CA PHE A 183 -5.05 -17.18 1.87
C PHE A 183 -6.28 -16.30 2.02
N HIS A 184 -7.33 -16.50 1.20
CA HIS A 184 -8.50 -15.64 1.12
C HIS A 184 -8.16 -14.14 1.15
N CYS A 185 -7.12 -13.76 0.40
CA CYS A 185 -6.43 -12.47 0.54
C CYS A 185 -7.38 -11.27 0.38
N LYS A 186 -8.42 -11.41 -0.46
CA LYS A 186 -9.44 -10.36 -0.64
C LYS A 186 -10.27 -10.10 0.62
N LEU A 187 -10.63 -11.17 1.33
CA LEU A 187 -11.44 -11.11 2.55
C LEU A 187 -10.60 -10.57 3.70
N PHE A 188 -9.37 -11.08 3.88
CA PHE A 188 -8.49 -10.62 4.94
C PHE A 188 -7.98 -9.20 4.73
N ALA A 189 -7.77 -8.76 3.48
CA ALA A 189 -7.46 -7.36 3.20
C ALA A 189 -8.63 -6.43 3.57
N PHE A 190 -9.88 -6.86 3.36
CA PHE A 190 -11.05 -6.09 3.80
C PHE A 190 -11.19 -6.07 5.33
N LEU A 191 -10.97 -7.21 5.99
CA LEU A 191 -10.92 -7.30 7.46
C LEU A 191 -9.82 -6.43 8.04
N ALA A 192 -8.66 -6.33 7.39
CA ALA A 192 -7.58 -5.44 7.81
C ALA A 192 -7.99 -3.97 7.77
N VAL A 193 -8.78 -3.53 6.78
CA VAL A 193 -9.36 -2.18 6.76
C VAL A 193 -10.30 -1.96 7.94
N VAL A 194 -11.14 -2.93 8.27
CA VAL A 194 -12.06 -2.84 9.42
C VAL A 194 -11.27 -2.79 10.74
N ALA A 195 -10.26 -3.65 10.90
CA ALA A 195 -9.39 -3.66 12.07
C ALA A 195 -8.61 -2.34 12.20
N LEU A 196 -8.17 -1.77 11.07
CA LEU A 196 -7.49 -0.48 11.04
C LEU A 196 -8.39 0.66 11.49
N LEU A 197 -9.63 0.70 10.99
CA LEU A 197 -10.60 1.69 11.46
C LEU A 197 -10.88 1.52 12.96
N TYR A 198 -11.04 0.29 13.43
CA TYR A 198 -11.21 0.03 14.87
C TYR A 198 -10.03 0.57 15.68
N HIS A 199 -8.81 0.21 15.30
CA HIS A 199 -7.59 0.57 16.03
C HIS A 199 -7.28 2.07 15.97
N ASP A 200 -7.16 2.63 14.75
CA ASP A 200 -6.68 3.99 14.52
C ASP A 200 -7.79 5.05 14.69
N VAL A 201 -9.08 4.70 14.64
CA VAL A 201 -10.19 5.66 14.80
C VAL A 201 -10.95 5.47 16.11
N PHE A 202 -11.30 4.23 16.46
CA PHE A 202 -12.22 3.97 17.57
C PHE A 202 -11.53 3.66 18.91
N SER A 203 -10.36 3.00 18.94
CA SER A 203 -9.73 2.58 20.20
C SER A 203 -8.68 3.57 20.73
N ASN A 204 -7.72 4.01 19.91
CA ASN A 204 -6.54 4.73 20.41
C ASN A 204 -6.55 6.25 20.19
N HIS A 205 -7.29 6.78 19.21
CA HIS A 205 -7.06 8.15 18.72
C HIS A 205 -8.32 9.02 18.56
N TRP A 206 -9.47 8.65 19.15
CA TRP A 206 -10.67 9.50 19.12
C TRP A 206 -10.41 10.93 19.65
N SER A 207 -9.51 11.07 20.63
CA SER A 207 -9.05 12.37 21.14
C SER A 207 -8.05 13.09 20.23
N MET A 208 -7.27 12.38 19.42
CA MET A 208 -6.35 12.94 18.42
C MET A 208 -7.09 13.60 17.24
N LEU A 209 -8.31 13.13 17.03
CA LEU A 209 -9.22 13.48 15.95
C LEU A 209 -9.87 14.86 16.17
N TRP A 210 -9.97 15.31 17.43
CA TRP A 210 -10.61 16.58 17.85
C TRP A 210 -9.81 17.40 18.87
N GLY A 211 -8.70 16.89 19.41
CA GLY A 211 -8.07 17.42 20.63
C GLY A 211 -6.64 17.95 20.49
N TRP A 212 -6.04 17.96 19.29
CA TRP A 212 -4.70 18.55 19.11
C TRP A 212 -4.80 20.01 18.66
N ASN A 213 -3.97 20.86 19.28
CA ASN A 213 -3.85 22.28 18.95
C ASN A 213 -3.18 22.50 17.58
N ASP A 214 -2.50 21.49 17.04
CA ASP A 214 -1.85 21.53 15.73
C ASP A 214 -2.71 20.81 14.68
N THR A 215 -3.46 21.61 13.93
CA THR A 215 -4.34 21.14 12.85
C THR A 215 -3.58 20.48 11.71
N LEU A 216 -2.30 20.80 11.52
CA LEU A 216 -1.54 20.31 10.36
C LEU A 216 -1.11 18.86 10.58
N LEU A 217 -0.70 18.55 11.79
CA LEU A 217 -0.32 17.22 12.21
C LEU A 217 -1.54 16.28 12.30
N SER A 218 -2.70 16.74 12.75
CA SER A 218 -3.93 15.93 12.70
C SER A 218 -4.33 15.55 11.27
N ILE A 219 -4.25 16.49 10.31
CA ILE A 219 -4.49 16.22 8.89
C ILE A 219 -3.48 15.22 8.34
N GLN A 220 -2.20 15.30 8.73
CA GLN A 220 -1.17 14.35 8.29
C GLN A 220 -1.47 12.91 8.75
N TYR A 221 -1.92 12.72 10.00
CA TYR A 221 -2.36 11.40 10.49
C TYR A 221 -3.56 10.86 9.70
N PHE A 222 -4.53 11.72 9.37
CA PHE A 222 -5.65 11.32 8.50
C PHE A 222 -5.19 10.88 7.12
N SER A 223 -4.28 11.63 6.51
CA SER A 223 -3.74 11.27 5.19
C SER A 223 -2.95 9.96 5.24
N LEU A 224 -2.23 9.69 6.33
CA LEU A 224 -1.58 8.39 6.55
C LEU A 224 -2.62 7.27 6.67
N LEU A 225 -3.69 7.47 7.44
CA LEU A 225 -4.79 6.51 7.55
C LEU A 225 -5.43 6.22 6.18
N PHE A 226 -5.71 7.26 5.38
CA PHE A 226 -6.20 7.10 4.02
C PHE A 226 -5.22 6.34 3.11
N CYS A 227 -3.91 6.58 3.24
CA CYS A 227 -2.89 5.84 2.52
C CYS A 227 -2.93 4.34 2.87
N LYS A 228 -2.95 4.00 4.17
CA LYS A 228 -3.06 2.61 4.64
C LYS A 228 -4.34 1.94 4.12
N ILE A 229 -5.49 2.60 4.25
CA ILE A 229 -6.79 2.12 3.72
C ILE A 229 -6.69 1.89 2.21
N GLY A 230 -6.08 2.83 1.49
CA GLY A 230 -5.84 2.74 0.05
C GLY A 230 -5.05 1.49 -0.31
N GLY A 231 -3.96 1.21 0.41
CA GLY A 231 -3.14 0.02 0.25
C GLY A 231 -3.94 -1.29 0.39
N PHE A 232 -4.64 -1.48 1.50
CA PHE A 232 -5.42 -2.70 1.74
C PHE A 232 -6.64 -2.83 0.84
N LEU A 233 -7.32 -1.72 0.50
CA LEU A 233 -8.41 -1.76 -0.48
C LEU A 233 -7.90 -2.15 -1.88
N MET A 234 -6.75 -1.64 -2.32
CA MET A 234 -6.12 -2.10 -3.56
C MET A 234 -5.83 -3.61 -3.51
N LEU A 235 -5.26 -4.11 -2.41
CA LEU A 235 -5.02 -5.54 -2.23
C LEU A 235 -6.32 -6.35 -2.26
N SER A 236 -7.41 -5.84 -1.69
CA SER A 236 -8.73 -6.49 -1.71
C SER A 236 -9.28 -6.66 -3.14
N GLN A 237 -8.97 -5.70 -4.03
CA GLN A 237 -9.43 -5.72 -5.42
C GLN A 237 -8.52 -6.54 -6.33
N LEU A 238 -7.19 -6.46 -6.14
CA LEU A 238 -6.18 -7.15 -6.95
C LEU A 238 -6.01 -8.62 -6.54
N GLY A 239 -6.12 -8.94 -5.26
CA GLY A 239 -5.91 -10.28 -4.69
C GLY A 239 -4.43 -10.64 -4.49
N GLY A 240 -4.18 -11.89 -4.07
CA GLY A 240 -2.84 -12.32 -3.63
C GLY A 240 -1.81 -12.65 -4.73
N GLY A 241 -2.20 -12.72 -6.00
CA GLY A 241 -1.29 -13.08 -7.11
C GLY A 241 -0.90 -14.57 -7.15
N TRP A 242 0.00 -14.97 -8.07
CA TRP A 242 0.37 -16.39 -8.24
C TRP A 242 1.12 -17.00 -7.06
N TRP A 243 1.88 -16.19 -6.33
CA TRP A 243 2.69 -16.59 -5.17
C TRP A 243 1.86 -16.56 -3.88
N SER A 244 0.56 -16.81 -3.99
CA SER A 244 -0.36 -16.91 -2.85
C SER A 244 -1.02 -18.27 -2.83
N VAL A 245 -1.48 -18.70 -1.67
CA VAL A 245 -2.27 -19.94 -1.53
C VAL A 245 -3.50 -19.90 -2.45
N ASP A 246 -4.18 -18.75 -2.53
CA ASP A 246 -5.30 -18.52 -3.45
C ASP A 246 -4.88 -18.69 -4.92
N GLY A 247 -3.70 -18.17 -5.28
CA GLY A 247 -3.13 -18.28 -6.62
C GLY A 247 -2.78 -19.71 -7.01
N TYR A 248 -2.18 -20.47 -6.08
CA TYR A 248 -1.85 -21.87 -6.29
C TYR A 248 -3.11 -22.74 -6.48
N ARG A 249 -4.15 -22.50 -5.66
CA ARG A 249 -5.45 -23.18 -5.78
C ARG A 249 -6.13 -22.92 -7.14
N ASN A 250 -6.15 -21.66 -7.59
CA ASN A 250 -6.72 -21.30 -8.88
C ASN A 250 -5.93 -21.87 -10.08
N ARG A 251 -4.60 -21.94 -9.98
CA ARG A 251 -3.75 -22.56 -11.01
C ARG A 251 -4.04 -24.06 -11.17
N ASN A 252 -4.30 -24.76 -10.06
CA ASN A 252 -4.65 -26.17 -10.08
C ASN A 252 -6.07 -26.41 -10.61
N GLY A 253 -7.04 -25.56 -10.26
CA GLY A 253 -8.40 -25.60 -10.81
C GLY A 253 -8.46 -25.40 -12.33
N GLY A 254 -7.69 -24.45 -12.87
CA GLY A 254 -7.59 -24.22 -14.31
C GLY A 254 -6.94 -25.37 -15.09
N LYS A 255 -5.92 -26.02 -14.49
CA LYS A 255 -5.31 -27.24 -15.07
C LYS A 255 -6.28 -28.43 -15.08
N TRP A 256 -7.10 -28.57 -14.03
CA TRP A 256 -8.13 -29.61 -13.96
C TRP A 256 -9.26 -29.40 -14.97
N GLN A 257 -9.76 -28.16 -15.12
CA GLN A 257 -10.78 -27.85 -16.14
C GLN A 257 -10.27 -28.05 -17.57
N LYS A 258 -9.01 -27.69 -17.85
CA LYS A 258 -8.38 -27.99 -19.16
C LYS A 258 -8.33 -29.50 -19.40
N LYS A 259 -7.88 -30.31 -18.44
CA LYS A 259 -7.89 -31.78 -18.54
C LYS A 259 -9.30 -32.37 -18.71
N GLY A 260 -10.31 -31.78 -18.07
CA GLY A 260 -11.72 -32.15 -18.24
C GLY A 260 -12.24 -31.86 -19.66
N ASN A 261 -11.97 -30.68 -20.20
CA ASN A 261 -12.38 -30.32 -21.57
C ASN A 261 -11.69 -31.19 -22.64
N TYR A 262 -10.43 -31.60 -22.46
CA TYR A 262 -9.79 -32.54 -23.38
C TYR A 262 -10.45 -33.94 -23.37
N ARG A 263 -11.06 -34.37 -22.25
CA ARG A 263 -11.82 -35.62 -22.19
C ARG A 263 -13.16 -35.51 -22.92
N ILE A 264 -13.82 -34.35 -22.85
CA ILE A 264 -15.14 -34.11 -23.48
C ILE A 264 -14.99 -33.95 -25.01
N ILE A 265 -13.94 -33.27 -25.47
CA ILE A 265 -13.69 -33.10 -26.91
C ILE A 265 -13.35 -34.44 -27.57
N LYS A 266 -12.55 -35.30 -26.91
CA LYS A 266 -12.24 -36.65 -27.43
C LYS A 266 -13.46 -37.55 -27.57
N THR A 267 -14.49 -37.36 -26.74
CA THR A 267 -15.73 -38.16 -26.80
C THR A 267 -16.71 -37.64 -27.86
N GLN A 268 -16.65 -36.36 -28.23
CA GLN A 268 -17.44 -35.80 -29.34
C GLN A 268 -16.83 -36.05 -30.72
N THR A 269 -15.51 -36.23 -30.83
CA THR A 269 -14.86 -36.59 -32.11
C THR A 269 -14.87 -38.08 -32.41
N SER A 270 -15.45 -38.90 -31.53
CA SER A 270 -15.53 -40.36 -31.65
C SER A 270 -16.99 -40.87 -31.73
N ALA A 271 -17.93 -40.00 -32.08
CA ALA A 271 -19.35 -40.33 -32.28
C ALA A 271 -19.76 -40.00 -33.72
#